data_AF-A0A7C6W2V5-F1
#
_entry.id   AF-A0A7C6W2V5-F1
#
_cell.length_a   1.000
_cell.length_b   1.000
_cell.length_c   1.000
_cell.angle_alpha   90.00
_cell.angle_beta   90.00
_cell.angle_gamma   90.00
#
_symmetry.space_group_name_H-M   'P 1'
#
loop_
_entity.id
_entity.type
_entity.pdbx_description
1 polymer ?
#
loop_
_entity_poly.entity_id
_entity_poly.type
_entity_poly.pdbx_seq_one_letter_code
_entity_poly.pdbx_strand_id
1 'polypeptide(L)'
;MIKDGNSEALLYLKAMAYQIAKEIGGLYFVAKGKIDVIILTGGLAYNNHLISFIKEYLPDFINLVIYPGEDEMSALAFGVLRVFEGKEEVKTY
;
A
#
# COMPACT_ATOMS: atom_id res chain seq x y z
N MET A 1 -4.93 -19.12 11.49
CA MET A 1 -5.26 -18.54 10.15
C MET A 1 -6.76 -18.61 9.96
N ILE A 2 -7.37 -17.79 9.10
CA ILE A 2 -8.81 -17.82 8.75
C ILE A 2 -9.28 -19.23 8.28
N LYS A 3 -8.32 -20.10 7.92
CA LYS A 3 -8.50 -21.45 7.38
C LYS A 3 -9.36 -22.41 8.22
N ASP A 4 -9.63 -22.13 9.49
CA ASP A 4 -10.44 -23.03 10.34
C ASP A 4 -11.83 -22.46 10.70
N GLY A 5 -12.36 -21.53 9.90
CA GLY A 5 -13.69 -20.95 10.15
C GLY A 5 -13.75 -20.02 11.37
N ASN A 6 -12.59 -19.53 11.83
CA ASN A 6 -12.51 -18.58 12.93
C ASN A 6 -13.12 -17.23 12.51
N SER A 7 -14.36 -17.02 12.93
CA SER A 7 -15.18 -15.84 12.61
C SER A 7 -14.61 -14.55 13.18
N GLU A 8 -13.97 -14.60 14.34
CA GLU A 8 -13.36 -13.44 14.98
C GLU A 8 -12.12 -12.95 14.21
N ALA A 9 -11.24 -13.88 13.80
CA ALA A 9 -10.09 -13.54 12.96
C ALA A 9 -10.51 -12.95 11.60
N LEU A 10 -11.59 -13.48 11.02
CA LEU A 10 -12.18 -12.93 9.79
C LEU A 10 -12.74 -11.51 10.01
N LEU A 11 -13.43 -11.28 11.14
CA LEU A 11 -13.93 -9.96 11.52
C LEU A 11 -12.80 -8.95 11.60
N TYR A 12 -11.70 -9.27 12.29
CA TYR A 12 -10.55 -8.36 12.40
C TYR A 12 -9.87 -8.11 11.06
N LEU A 13 -9.72 -9.13 10.20
CA LEU A 13 -9.12 -8.93 8.88
C LEU A 13 -9.99 -8.02 7.99
N LYS A 14 -11.32 -8.19 8.02
CA LYS A 14 -12.27 -7.32 7.32
C LYS A 14 -12.27 -5.90 7.89
N ALA A 15 -12.19 -5.75 9.21
CA ALA A 15 -12.09 -4.45 9.85
C ALA A 15 -10.80 -3.72 9.43
N MET A 16 -9.67 -4.44 9.33
CA MET A 16 -8.42 -3.89 8.83
C MET A 16 -8.54 -3.45 7.36
N ALA A 17 -9.14 -4.28 6.50
CA ALA A 17 -9.40 -3.92 5.10
C ALA A 17 -10.26 -2.66 4.97
N TYR A 18 -11.32 -2.55 5.79
CA TYR A 18 -12.20 -1.39 5.85
C TYR A 18 -11.44 -0.10 6.23
N GLN A 19 -10.58 -0.18 7.26
CA GLN A 19 -9.77 0.98 7.66
C GLN A 19 -8.79 1.39 6.55
N ILE A 20 -8.13 0.44 5.90
CA ILE A 20 -7.23 0.72 4.77
C ILE A 20 -7.99 1.41 3.63
N ALA A 21 -9.17 0.89 3.26
CA ALA A 21 -10.02 1.50 2.23
C ALA A 21 -10.45 2.93 2.60
N LYS A 22 -10.77 3.17 3.87
CA LYS A 22 -11.12 4.51 4.39
C LYS A 22 -9.95 5.48 4.30
N GLU A 23 -8.72 5.05 4.62
CA GLU A 23 -7.52 5.90 4.48
C GLU A 23 -7.21 6.22 3.00
N ILE A 24 -7.34 5.23 2.10
CA ILE A 24 -7.25 5.46 0.65
C ILE A 24 -8.28 6.51 0.20
N GLY A 25 -9.54 6.34 0.61
CA GLY A 25 -10.62 7.27 0.30
C GLY A 25 -10.41 8.67 0.89
N GLY A 26 -9.76 8.77 2.05
CA GLY A 26 -9.41 10.03 2.70
C GLY A 26 -8.52 10.94 1.84
N LEU A 27 -7.72 10.36 0.93
CA LEU A 27 -6.86 11.10 0.01
C LEU A 27 -7.58 11.50 -1.29
N TYR A 28 -8.78 10.99 -1.57
CA TYR A 28 -9.48 11.22 -2.83
C TYR A 28 -9.71 12.71 -3.14
N PHE A 29 -10.27 13.45 -2.18
CA PHE A 29 -10.53 14.88 -2.36
C PHE A 29 -9.25 15.72 -2.30
N VAL A 30 -8.23 15.28 -1.54
CA VAL A 30 -6.90 15.92 -1.51
C VAL A 30 -6.26 15.85 -2.89
N ALA A 31 -6.37 14.70 -3.56
CA ALA A 31 -5.95 14.50 -4.94
C ALA A 31 -6.92 15.10 -5.99
N LYS A 32 -7.98 15.80 -5.57
CA LYS A 32 -9.03 16.36 -6.44
C LYS A 32 -9.67 15.31 -7.37
N GLY A 33 -9.82 14.08 -6.87
CA GLY A 33 -10.33 12.94 -7.62
C GLY A 33 -9.40 12.44 -8.75
N LYS A 34 -8.18 12.99 -8.87
CA LYS A 34 -7.19 12.60 -9.87
C LYS A 34 -6.25 11.56 -9.28
N ILE A 35 -6.72 10.31 -9.25
CA ILE A 35 -5.93 9.16 -8.83
C ILE A 35 -5.60 8.33 -10.06
N ASP A 36 -4.32 8.28 -10.43
CA ASP A 36 -3.85 7.45 -11.55
C ASP A 36 -3.75 5.97 -11.17
N VAL A 37 -3.27 5.70 -9.96
CA VAL A 37 -3.02 4.34 -9.46
C VAL A 37 -3.06 4.32 -7.93
N ILE A 38 -3.53 3.21 -7.38
CA ILE A 38 -3.32 2.84 -5.97
C ILE A 38 -2.27 1.74 -5.95
N ILE A 39 -1.21 1.91 -5.17
CA ILE A 39 -0.16 0.89 -4.98
C ILE A 39 -0.28 0.33 -3.56
N LEU A 40 -0.48 -0.99 -3.44
CA LEU A 40 -0.40 -1.70 -2.16
C LEU A 40 0.95 -2.41 -2.07
N THR A 41 1.76 -2.00 -1.10
CA THR A 41 3.12 -2.52 -0.84
C THR A 41 3.27 -2.97 0.62
N GLY A 42 4.48 -3.36 1.02
CA GLY A 42 4.80 -3.82 2.36
C GLY A 42 4.46 -5.30 2.58
N GLY A 43 4.83 -5.83 3.74
CA GLY A 43 4.66 -7.26 4.05
C GLY A 43 3.20 -7.77 4.01
N LEU A 44 2.22 -6.90 4.31
CA LEU A 44 0.79 -7.28 4.28
C LEU A 44 0.25 -7.48 2.86
N ALA A 45 0.93 -6.95 1.84
CA ALA A 45 0.51 -7.12 0.45
C ALA A 45 0.65 -8.56 -0.07
N TYR A 46 1.37 -9.44 0.64
CA TYR A 46 1.37 -10.89 0.38
C TYR A 46 0.06 -11.59 0.80
N ASN A 47 -0.78 -10.94 1.62
CA ASN A 47 -2.02 -11.53 2.09
C ASN A 47 -3.17 -11.33 1.09
N ASN A 48 -3.36 -12.32 0.21
CA ASN A 48 -4.40 -12.26 -0.82
C ASN A 48 -5.83 -12.06 -0.29
N HIS A 49 -6.15 -12.53 0.92
CA HIS A 49 -7.48 -12.29 1.52
C HIS A 49 -7.67 -10.82 1.87
N LEU A 50 -6.65 -10.18 2.46
CA LEU A 50 -6.69 -8.76 2.76
C LEU A 50 -6.84 -7.93 1.48
N ILE A 51 -6.05 -8.25 0.45
CA ILE A 51 -6.11 -7.55 -0.84
C ILE A 51 -7.47 -7.70 -1.50
N SER A 52 -8.07 -8.90 -1.44
CA SER A 52 -9.44 -9.13 -1.92
C SER A 52 -10.45 -8.24 -1.20
N PHE A 53 -10.41 -8.19 0.15
CA PHE A 53 -11.34 -7.37 0.92
C PHE A 53 -11.16 -5.87 0.70
N ILE A 54 -9.93 -5.38 0.49
CA ILE A 54 -9.70 -3.98 0.13
C ILE A 54 -10.29 -3.68 -1.24
N LYS A 55 -10.08 -4.57 -2.22
CA LYS A 55 -10.55 -4.40 -3.60
C LYS A 55 -12.07 -4.27 -3.70
N GLU A 56 -12.83 -4.94 -2.82
CA GLU A 56 -14.31 -4.84 -2.76
C GLU A 56 -14.81 -3.40 -2.54
N TYR A 57 -14.01 -2.52 -1.95
CA TYR A 57 -14.38 -1.11 -1.71
C TYR A 57 -13.96 -0.16 -2.84
N LEU A 58 -13.12 -0.62 -3.78
CA LEU A 58 -12.56 0.23 -4.83
C LEU A 58 -13.44 0.18 -6.09
N PRO A 59 -13.70 1.34 -6.75
CA PRO A 59 -14.40 1.34 -8.03
C PRO A 59 -13.64 0.57 -9.11
N ASP A 60 -14.35 -0.10 -10.02
CA ASP A 60 -13.76 -0.93 -11.08
C ASP A 60 -12.83 -0.17 -12.03
N PHE A 61 -13.02 1.15 -12.17
CA PHE A 61 -12.18 2.00 -13.03
C PHE A 61 -10.85 2.40 -12.38
N ILE A 62 -10.65 2.12 -11.09
CA ILE A 62 -9.41 2.45 -10.40
C ILE A 62 -8.36 1.36 -10.66
N ASN A 63 -7.19 1.78 -11.13
CA ASN A 63 -6.06 0.89 -11.32
C ASN A 63 -5.39 0.57 -9.96
N LEU A 64 -5.46 -0.69 -9.54
CA LEU A 64 -4.82 -1.19 -8.33
C LEU A 64 -3.61 -2.05 -8.69
N VAL A 65 -2.42 -1.64 -8.24
CA VAL A 65 -1.17 -2.37 -8.41
C VAL A 65 -0.74 -2.95 -7.07
N ILE A 66 -0.42 -4.24 -7.05
CA ILE A 66 0.09 -4.94 -5.87
C ILE A 66 1.59 -5.13 -6.06
N TYR A 67 2.39 -4.55 -5.17
CA TYR A 67 3.84 -4.65 -5.18
C TYR A 67 4.33 -5.14 -3.82
N PRO A 68 4.27 -6.46 -3.53
CA PRO A 68 4.50 -6.96 -2.18
C PRO A 68 5.93 -6.78 -1.67
N GLY A 69 6.06 -6.59 -0.37
CA GLY A 69 7.36 -6.50 0.30
C GLY A 69 7.96 -5.11 0.26
N GLU A 70 9.25 -5.06 0.59
CA GLU A 70 10.03 -3.85 0.78
C GLU A 70 11.43 -4.09 0.19
N ASP A 71 12.12 -3.03 -0.22
CA ASP A 71 13.49 -3.11 -0.75
C ASP A 71 14.34 -1.99 -0.12
N GLU A 72 14.39 -1.99 1.21
CA GLU A 72 14.96 -0.90 1.98
C GLU A 72 16.47 -0.79 1.77
N MET A 73 17.17 -1.92 1.68
CA MET A 73 18.63 -1.92 1.51
C MET A 73 19.03 -1.30 0.16
N SER A 74 18.33 -1.65 -0.92
CA SER A 74 18.60 -1.04 -2.24
C SER A 74 18.14 0.41 -2.28
N ALA A 75 16.98 0.74 -1.66
CA ALA A 75 16.50 2.12 -1.59
C ALA A 75 17.50 3.04 -0.87
N LEU A 76 18.12 2.58 0.22
CA LEU A 76 19.18 3.29 0.93
C LEU A 76 20.44 3.44 0.06
N ALA A 77 20.92 2.34 -0.53
CA ALA A 77 22.10 2.35 -1.37
C ALA A 77 21.94 3.28 -2.58
N PHE A 78 20.80 3.22 -3.27
CA PHE A 78 20.50 4.08 -4.40
C PHE A 78 20.25 5.53 -3.99
N GLY A 79 19.76 5.78 -2.77
CA GLY A 79 19.71 7.12 -2.20
C GLY A 79 21.09 7.77 -2.14
N VAL A 80 22.07 7.06 -1.58
CA VAL A 80 23.45 7.54 -1.49
C VAL A 80 24.10 7.67 -2.87
N LEU A 81 23.86 6.70 -3.76
CA LEU A 81 24.40 6.73 -5.12
C LEU A 81 23.94 7.98 -5.89
N ARG A 82 22.67 8.38 -5.76
CA ARG A 82 22.17 9.61 -6.42
C ARG A 82 22.90 10.87 -5.95
N VAL A 83 23.30 10.94 -4.69
CA VAL A 83 24.11 12.05 -4.17
C VAL A 83 25.52 12.02 -4.77
N PHE A 84 26.16 10.86 -4.80
CA PHE A 84 27.50 10.71 -5.39
C PHE A 84 27.53 10.99 -6.90
N GLU A 85 26.46 10.70 -7.62
CA GLU A 85 26.30 11.00 -9.05
C GLU A 85 25.85 12.45 -9.33
N GLY A 86 25.63 13.27 -8.29
CA GLY A 86 25.14 14.65 -8.45
C GLY A 86 23.69 14.77 -8.94
N LYS A 87 22.89 13.70 -8.82
CA LYS A 87 21.45 13.67 -9.18
C LYS A 87 20.55 14.17 -8.05
N GLU A 88 21.05 14.19 -6.81
CA GLU A 88 20.34 14.65 -5.62
C GLU A 88 21.29 15.44 -4.71
N GLU A 89 20.83 16.57 -4.16
CA GLU A 89 21.62 17.37 -3.20
C GLU A 89 21.52 16.79 -1.79
N VAL A 90 22.66 16.76 -1.08
CA VAL A 90 22.68 16.36 0.33
C VAL A 90 21.96 17.39 1.20
N LYS A 91 21.09 16.94 2.10
CA LYS A 91 20.37 17.80 3.04
C LYS A 91 21.07 17.84 4.39
N THR A 92 21.13 19.01 5.01
CA THR A 92 21.52 19.20 6.42
C THR A 92 20.26 19.46 7.23
N TYR A 93 20.01 18.65 8.26
CA TYR A 93 18.83 18.70 9.13
C TYR A 93 19.17 19.25 10.51
#